data_AF-A0A376LS57-F1
#
_entry.id   AF-A0A376LS57-F1
#
_cell.length_a   1.000
_cell.length_b   1.000
_cell.length_c   1.000
_cell.angle_alpha   90.00
_cell.angle_beta   90.00
_cell.angle_gamma   90.00
#
_symmetry.space_group_name_H-M   'P 1'
#
loop_
_entity.id
_entity.type
_entity.pdbx_description
1 polymer ?
#
loop_
_entity_poly.entity_id
_entity_poly.type
_entity_poly.pdbx_seq_one_letter_code
_entity_poly.pdbx_strand_id
1 'polypeptide(L)'
;MFHTSLARLPGANAGGGNLTDRGEGFVHDLTSLARDVATGVLARSMDLDIYNLHPAHAKRIEEIIAENKPPFSVFRDKFITMPGGLDYSRAIVVASVKEAPIGIEVIPAHVTEYLNKVLTETDGDAANLLI
;
A
#
# COMPACT_ATOMS: atom_id res chain seq x y z
N MET A 1 -39.25 1.52 23.89
CA MET A 1 -38.82 0.25 23.29
C MET A 1 -37.33 0.40 23.00
N PHE A 2 -36.49 -0.09 23.91
CA PHE A 2 -35.04 -0.05 23.73
C PHE A 2 -34.65 -1.20 22.80
N HIS A 3 -33.93 -0.90 21.73
CA HIS A 3 -33.07 -1.87 21.07
C HIS A 3 -31.68 -1.24 20.97
N THR A 4 -30.87 -1.58 21.96
CA THR A 4 -29.43 -1.64 21.84
C THR A 4 -29.07 -2.62 20.74
N SER A 5 -28.24 -2.20 19.80
CA SER A 5 -27.43 -3.12 19.01
C SER A 5 -26.02 -2.57 19.01
N LEU A 6 -25.24 -3.07 19.97
CA LEU A 6 -23.79 -2.91 20.00
C LEU A 6 -23.19 -3.87 18.97
N ALA A 7 -22.36 -3.30 18.10
CA ALA A 7 -21.20 -3.88 17.44
C ALA A 7 -21.38 -5.08 16.49
N ARG A 8 -21.03 -4.85 15.23
CA ARG A 8 -19.96 -5.62 14.60
C ARG A 8 -18.80 -4.65 14.34
N LEU A 9 -17.68 -4.89 15.01
CA LEU A 9 -16.43 -4.15 14.83
C LEU A 9 -15.98 -4.27 13.36
N PRO A 10 -15.30 -3.25 12.79
CA PRO A 10 -14.70 -3.36 11.46
C PRO A 10 -13.65 -4.47 11.54
N GLY A 11 -13.98 -5.60 10.94
CA GLY A 11 -13.10 -6.76 10.88
C GLY A 11 -11.96 -6.45 9.92
N ALA A 12 -10.78 -6.16 10.49
CA ALA A 12 -9.51 -6.43 9.84
C ALA A 12 -9.54 -7.89 9.37
N ASN A 13 -9.64 -8.09 8.07
CA ASN A 13 -9.62 -9.41 7.47
C ASN A 13 -8.18 -9.67 7.02
N ALA A 14 -7.41 -10.39 7.82
CA ALA A 14 -6.19 -11.00 7.34
C ALA A 14 -6.52 -11.97 6.18
N GLY A 15 -6.48 -11.46 4.94
CA GLY A 15 -6.48 -12.25 3.71
C GLY A 15 -7.81 -12.32 2.94
N GLY A 16 -7.81 -11.71 1.75
CA GLY A 16 -8.27 -12.37 0.51
C GLY A 16 -9.75 -12.27 0.11
N GLY A 17 -10.54 -11.37 0.69
CA GLY A 17 -11.98 -11.24 0.37
C GLY A 17 -12.43 -9.93 -0.29
N ASN A 18 -11.60 -8.89 -0.28
CA ASN A 18 -11.91 -7.63 -0.95
C ASN A 18 -11.55 -7.76 -2.44
N LEU A 19 -12.33 -7.14 -3.33
CA LEU A 19 -11.96 -6.97 -4.73
C LEU A 19 -10.62 -6.23 -4.78
N THR A 20 -9.55 -6.99 -4.97
CA THR A 20 -8.23 -6.47 -5.26
C THR A 20 -8.15 -6.16 -6.75
N ASP A 21 -7.57 -5.02 -7.09
CA ASP A 21 -7.26 -4.62 -8.47
C ASP A 21 -6.16 -5.49 -9.11
N ARG A 22 -5.69 -6.52 -8.39
CA ARG A 22 -4.70 -7.51 -8.85
C ARG A 22 -5.31 -8.68 -9.64
N GLY A 23 -6.63 -8.69 -9.81
CA GLY A 23 -7.37 -9.69 -10.58
C GLY A 23 -8.09 -10.74 -9.72
N GLU A 24 -9.09 -11.37 -10.32
CA GLU A 24 -9.92 -12.38 -9.66
C GLU A 24 -9.09 -13.57 -9.17
N GLY A 25 -9.29 -13.96 -7.90
CA GLY A 25 -8.58 -15.08 -7.28
C GLY A 25 -7.12 -14.80 -6.91
N PHE A 26 -6.60 -13.58 -7.10
CA PHE A 26 -5.24 -13.23 -6.69
C PHE A 26 -5.11 -13.22 -5.15
N VAL A 27 -4.19 -14.02 -4.63
CA VAL A 27 -3.87 -14.05 -3.20
C VAL A 27 -2.75 -13.04 -2.92
N HIS A 28 -3.09 -11.93 -2.27
CA HIS A 28 -2.10 -10.95 -1.84
C HIS A 28 -1.30 -11.47 -0.63
N ASP A 29 0.02 -11.30 -0.71
CA ASP A 29 1.00 -11.81 0.24
C ASP A 29 2.15 -10.81 0.43
N LEU A 30 3.10 -11.13 1.31
CA LEU A 30 4.25 -10.26 1.57
C LEU A 30 5.14 -10.04 0.32
N THR A 31 5.16 -11.00 -0.60
CA THR A 31 5.92 -10.90 -1.85
C THR A 31 5.31 -9.85 -2.77
N SER A 32 4.01 -9.93 -2.99
CA SER A 32 3.26 -8.97 -3.81
C SER A 32 3.20 -7.60 -3.14
N LEU A 33 3.11 -7.52 -1.82
CA LEU A 33 3.22 -6.25 -1.09
C LEU A 33 4.59 -5.58 -1.32
N ALA A 34 5.69 -6.33 -1.23
CA ALA A 34 7.01 -5.80 -1.50
C ALA A 34 7.13 -5.26 -2.93
N ARG A 35 6.57 -5.96 -3.93
CA ARG A 35 6.53 -5.47 -5.31
C ARG A 35 5.72 -4.18 -5.44
N ASP A 36 4.56 -4.08 -4.80
CA ASP A 36 3.71 -2.90 -4.87
C ASP A 36 4.38 -1.69 -4.21
N VAL A 37 5.02 -1.86 -3.03
CA VAL A 37 5.78 -0.80 -2.37
C VAL A 37 6.97 -0.36 -3.22
N ALA A 38 7.74 -1.28 -3.78
CA ALA A 38 8.87 -0.96 -4.66
C ALA A 38 8.42 -0.27 -5.95
N THR A 39 7.25 -0.65 -6.49
CA THR A 39 6.61 0.05 -7.62
C THR A 39 6.28 1.49 -7.25
N GLY A 40 5.71 1.73 -6.07
CA GLY A 40 5.47 3.09 -5.55
C GLY A 40 6.75 3.91 -5.38
N VAL A 41 7.85 3.30 -4.93
CA VAL A 41 9.16 3.99 -4.86
C VAL A 41 9.66 4.37 -6.25
N LEU A 42 9.58 3.46 -7.23
CA LEU A 42 9.98 3.77 -8.60
C LEU A 42 9.08 4.83 -9.24
N ALA A 43 7.77 4.80 -8.93
CA ALA A 43 6.80 5.75 -9.44
C ALA A 43 7.02 7.20 -8.95
N ARG A 44 7.87 7.42 -7.94
CA ARG A 44 8.28 8.78 -7.51
C ARG A 44 9.11 9.50 -8.56
N SER A 45 9.80 8.79 -9.44
CA SER A 45 10.70 9.37 -10.44
C SER A 45 10.22 9.19 -11.88
N MET A 46 9.10 8.49 -12.10
CA MET A 46 8.54 8.25 -13.42
C MET A 46 7.10 7.76 -13.36
N ASP A 47 6.36 7.91 -14.45
CA ASP A 47 5.04 7.29 -14.57
C ASP A 47 5.15 5.81 -14.95
N LEU A 48 4.33 4.99 -14.29
CA LEU A 48 4.27 3.55 -14.47
C LEU A 48 2.83 3.12 -14.78
N ASP A 49 2.66 2.28 -15.79
CA ASP A 49 1.45 1.47 -15.90
C ASP A 49 1.57 0.31 -14.89
N ILE A 50 0.90 0.46 -13.75
CA ILE A 50 0.95 -0.49 -12.63
C ILE A 50 0.26 -1.83 -12.94
N TYR A 51 -0.43 -1.94 -14.08
CA TYR A 51 -1.08 -3.17 -14.54
C TYR A 51 -0.33 -3.82 -15.71
N ASN A 52 0.48 -3.07 -16.43
CA ASN A 52 1.26 -3.54 -17.57
C ASN A 52 2.70 -3.00 -17.57
N LEU A 53 3.50 -3.46 -16.60
CA LEU A 53 4.89 -3.02 -16.43
C LEU A 53 5.77 -3.44 -17.61
N HIS A 54 6.47 -2.48 -18.22
CA HIS A 54 7.55 -2.77 -19.16
C HIS A 54 8.67 -3.59 -18.47
N PRO A 55 9.30 -4.59 -19.13
CA PRO A 55 10.29 -5.48 -18.51
C PRO A 55 11.45 -4.77 -17.82
N ALA A 56 11.89 -3.62 -18.34
CA ALA A 56 12.94 -2.81 -17.70
C ALA A 56 12.51 -2.25 -16.33
N HIS A 57 11.25 -1.87 -16.16
CA HIS A 57 10.72 -1.38 -14.88
C HIS A 57 10.53 -2.53 -13.90
N ALA A 58 10.05 -3.68 -14.38
CA ALA A 58 9.98 -4.90 -13.57
C ALA A 58 11.36 -5.28 -13.02
N LYS A 59 12.40 -5.23 -13.86
CA LYS A 59 13.79 -5.44 -13.41
C LYS A 59 14.20 -4.42 -12.34
N ARG A 60 13.91 -3.14 -12.55
CA ARG A 60 14.27 -2.09 -11.57
C ARG A 60 13.54 -2.27 -10.23
N ILE A 61 12.30 -2.75 -10.25
CA ILE A 61 11.53 -3.09 -9.04
C ILE A 61 12.22 -4.20 -8.26
N GLU A 62 12.68 -5.27 -8.92
CA GLU A 62 13.45 -6.33 -8.25
C GLU A 62 14.74 -5.80 -7.62
N GLU A 63 15.42 -4.89 -8.30
CA GLU A 63 16.63 -4.25 -7.78
C GLU A 63 16.33 -3.43 -6.51
N ILE A 64 15.24 -2.66 -6.48
CA ILE A 64 14.81 -1.90 -5.29
C ILE A 64 14.53 -2.84 -4.11
N ILE A 65 13.84 -3.96 -4.37
CA ILE A 65 13.55 -4.98 -3.35
C ILE A 65 14.85 -5.58 -2.81
N ALA A 66 15.76 -5.95 -3.71
CA ALA A 66 17.05 -6.55 -3.35
C ALA A 66 17.98 -5.57 -2.61
N GLU A 67 17.97 -4.29 -2.97
CA GLU A 67 18.73 -3.23 -2.31
C GLU A 67 18.24 -3.03 -0.86
N ASN A 68 16.93 -3.17 -0.61
CA ASN A 68 16.29 -3.09 0.71
C ASN A 68 16.65 -1.81 1.51
N LYS A 69 16.74 -0.67 0.83
CA LYS A 69 17.09 0.63 1.43
C LYS A 69 15.86 1.56 1.56
N PRO A 70 15.92 2.60 2.41
CA PRO A 70 14.90 3.65 2.40
C PRO A 70 14.83 4.34 1.03
N PRO A 71 13.64 4.75 0.56
CA PRO A 71 12.36 4.69 1.26
C PRO A 71 11.70 3.30 1.31
N PHE A 72 12.07 2.38 0.42
CA PHE A 72 11.39 1.07 0.28
C PHE A 72 11.28 0.29 1.60
N SER A 73 12.39 0.08 2.30
CA SER A 73 12.39 -0.72 3.53
C SER A 73 11.48 -0.13 4.61
N VAL A 74 11.48 1.20 4.77
CA VAL A 74 10.65 1.89 5.76
C VAL A 74 9.17 1.74 5.44
N PHE A 75 8.75 1.99 4.19
CA PHE A 75 7.34 1.84 3.81
C PHE A 75 6.88 0.38 3.88
N ARG A 76 7.67 -0.56 3.35
CA ARG A 76 7.38 -2.00 3.43
C ARG A 76 7.13 -2.43 4.86
N ASP A 77 8.03 -2.08 5.78
CA ASP A 77 7.93 -2.50 7.17
C ASP A 77 6.70 -1.88 7.86
N LYS A 78 6.29 -0.67 7.47
CA LYS A 78 5.02 -0.08 7.95
C LYS A 78 3.79 -0.83 7.46
N PHE A 79 3.71 -1.18 6.18
CA PHE A 79 2.61 -2.02 5.69
C PHE A 79 2.59 -3.41 6.34
N ILE A 80 3.75 -4.02 6.61
CA ILE A 80 3.80 -5.33 7.28
C ILE A 80 3.30 -5.25 8.72
N THR A 81 3.64 -4.17 9.44
CA THR A 81 3.37 -4.04 10.87
C THR A 81 2.01 -3.43 11.18
N MET A 82 1.37 -2.74 10.23
CA MET A 82 0.05 -2.16 10.44
C MET A 82 -1.06 -3.22 10.35
N PRO A 83 -2.06 -3.19 11.25
CA PRO A 83 -3.23 -4.05 11.12
C PRO A 83 -3.90 -3.84 9.76
N GLY A 84 -4.20 -4.92 9.03
CA GLY A 84 -4.83 -4.85 7.71
C GLY A 84 -3.92 -4.33 6.59
N GLY A 85 -2.59 -4.26 6.79
CA GLY A 85 -1.69 -3.75 5.75
C GLY A 85 -1.65 -4.54 4.43
N LEU A 86 -2.19 -5.78 4.42
CA LEU A 86 -2.41 -6.60 3.23
C LEU A 86 -3.84 -6.49 2.67
N ASP A 87 -4.66 -5.59 3.20
CA ASP A 87 -6.06 -5.45 2.77
C ASP A 87 -6.17 -4.41 1.64
N TYR A 88 -5.10 -3.62 1.42
CA TYR A 88 -5.03 -2.54 0.44
C TYR A 88 -4.79 -3.04 -0.99
N SER A 89 -5.44 -2.36 -1.94
CA SER A 89 -5.24 -2.61 -3.38
C SER A 89 -3.82 -2.21 -3.83
N ARG A 90 -3.41 -2.67 -5.02
CA ARG A 90 -2.12 -2.29 -5.62
C ARG A 90 -2.08 -0.78 -5.81
N ALA A 91 -3.14 -0.20 -6.36
CA ALA A 91 -3.24 1.24 -6.58
C ALA A 91 -3.06 2.03 -5.28
N ILE A 92 -3.68 1.60 -4.17
CA ILE A 92 -3.55 2.30 -2.88
C ILE A 92 -2.13 2.19 -2.32
N VAL A 93 -1.52 1.02 -2.35
CA VAL A 93 -0.12 0.83 -1.89
C VAL A 93 0.84 1.66 -2.75
N VAL A 94 0.72 1.58 -4.08
CA VAL A 94 1.60 2.33 -4.99
C VAL A 94 1.43 3.83 -4.81
N ALA A 95 0.20 4.33 -4.77
CA ALA A 95 -0.07 5.75 -4.71
C ALA A 95 0.32 6.36 -3.35
N SER A 96 0.04 5.69 -2.23
CA SER A 96 0.49 6.17 -0.92
C SER A 96 2.01 6.25 -0.80
N VAL A 97 2.76 5.35 -1.43
CA VAL A 97 4.23 5.44 -1.46
C VAL A 97 4.70 6.52 -2.44
N LYS A 98 4.08 6.62 -3.62
CA LYS A 98 4.40 7.61 -4.66
C LYS A 98 4.20 9.05 -4.15
N GLU A 99 3.06 9.32 -3.53
CA GLU A 99 2.62 10.66 -3.11
C GLU A 99 3.15 11.08 -1.74
N ALA A 100 3.88 10.20 -1.04
CA ALA A 100 4.48 10.52 0.24
C ALA A 100 5.54 11.63 0.09
N PRO A 101 5.61 12.59 1.04
CA PRO A 101 6.62 13.63 1.03
C PRO A 101 8.05 13.07 0.91
N ILE A 102 8.86 13.65 0.04
CA ILE A 102 10.26 13.24 -0.14
C ILE A 102 11.03 13.39 1.19
N GLY A 103 11.72 12.33 1.60
CA GLY A 103 12.50 12.32 2.84
C GLY A 103 11.68 12.01 4.10
N ILE A 104 10.38 11.73 4.00
CA ILE A 104 9.56 11.33 5.15
C ILE A 104 10.09 10.08 5.85
N GLU A 105 10.73 9.18 5.09
CA GLU A 105 11.35 7.94 5.58
C GLU A 105 12.50 8.16 6.57
N VAL A 106 13.09 9.37 6.62
CA VAL A 106 14.16 9.71 7.57
C VAL A 106 13.67 9.60 9.02
N ILE A 107 12.39 9.85 9.27
CA ILE A 107 11.75 9.70 10.59
C ILE A 107 10.60 8.69 10.46
N PRO A 108 10.79 7.40 10.83
CA PRO A 108 9.78 6.36 10.66
C PRO A 108 8.42 6.65 11.32
N ALA A 109 8.39 7.48 12.36
CA ALA A 109 7.15 7.93 12.99
C ALA A 109 6.29 8.76 12.02
N HIS A 110 6.90 9.66 11.24
CA HIS A 110 6.18 10.46 10.24
C HIS A 110 5.57 9.60 9.14
N VAL A 111 6.25 8.51 8.72
CA VAL A 111 5.68 7.56 7.76
C VAL A 111 4.43 6.88 8.33
N THR A 112 4.45 6.54 9.62
CA THR A 112 3.28 5.94 10.30
C THR A 112 2.11 6.90 10.33
N GLU A 113 2.34 8.15 10.72
CA GLU A 113 1.30 9.19 10.77
C GLU A 113 0.72 9.48 9.39
N TYR A 114 1.59 9.59 8.38
CA TYR A 114 1.18 9.80 6.99
C TYR A 114 0.32 8.64 6.47
N LEU A 115 0.77 7.39 6.63
CA LEU A 115 0.02 6.23 6.15
C LEU A 115 -1.31 6.10 6.89
N ASN A 116 -1.33 6.28 8.21
CA ASN A 116 -2.58 6.27 8.99
C ASN A 116 -3.56 7.32 8.47
N LYS A 117 -3.08 8.53 8.14
CA LYS A 117 -3.92 9.59 7.58
C LYS A 117 -4.46 9.20 6.19
N VAL A 118 -3.56 8.91 5.24
CA VAL A 118 -3.92 8.66 3.84
C VAL A 118 -4.81 7.43 3.69
N LEU A 119 -4.51 6.35 4.42
CA LEU A 119 -5.25 5.10 4.31
C LEU A 119 -6.61 5.17 5.04
N THR A 120 -6.72 5.90 6.16
CA THR A 120 -8.02 6.12 6.82
C THR A 120 -8.95 7.01 5.98
N GLU A 121 -8.42 8.05 5.34
CA GLU A 121 -9.19 8.92 4.44
C GLU A 121 -9.66 8.14 3.19
N THR A 122 -8.89 7.15 2.74
CA THR A 122 -9.18 6.33 1.56
C THR A 122 -10.15 5.17 1.85
N ASP A 123 -10.10 4.58 3.06
CA ASP A 123 -11.00 3.49 3.47
C ASP A 123 -12.45 3.98 3.72
N GLY A 124 -12.64 5.29 3.96
CA GLY A 124 -13.95 5.92 4.18
C GLY A 124 -14.62 6.51 2.93
N ASP A 125 -13.84 6.86 1.91
CA ASP A 125 -14.31 7.35 0.62
C ASP A 125 -13.21 7.05 -0.41
N ALA A 126 -13.47 6.15 -1.35
CA ALA A 126 -12.54 5.74 -2.42
C ALA A 126 -12.25 6.86 -3.45
N ALA A 127 -12.40 8.13 -3.07
CA ALA A 127 -12.48 9.28 -3.95
C ALA A 127 -11.31 10.27 -3.83
N ASN A 128 -10.37 10.12 -2.89
CA ASN A 128 -9.38 11.18 -2.61
C ASN A 128 -7.93 10.91 -3.03
N LEU A 129 -7.69 9.85 -3.80
CA LEU A 129 -6.51 9.74 -4.64
C LEU A 129 -6.94 10.04 -6.07
N LEU A 130 -6.75 11.31 -6.47
CA LEU A 130 -6.85 11.75 -7.87
C LEU A 130 -5.76 11.04 -8.67
N ILE A 131 -6.10 9.84 -9.16
CA ILE A 131 -5.49 9.22 -10.33
C ILE A 131 -6.32 9.55 -11.56
#